data_AF-A0A9P7RFN3-F1
#
_entry.id   AF-A0A9P7RFN3-F1
#
_cell.length_a   1.000
_cell.length_b   1.000
_cell.length_c   1.000
_cell.angle_alpha   90.00
_cell.angle_beta   90.00
_cell.angle_gamma   90.00
#
_symmetry.space_group_name_H-M   'P 1'
#
loop_
_entity.id
_entity.type
_entity.pdbx_description
1 polymer ?
#
loop_
_entity_poly.entity_id
_entity_poly.type
_entity_poly.pdbx_seq_one_letter_code
_entity_poly.pdbx_strand_id
1 'polypeptide(L)'
;MVTILPSLWPCPDLKKISLPSRDNLSSWLNMPLSNYLVQASIAVLLVIFGIQMQTTAAQATPLTCTNVDQPNPIFSQYPNNATGLLNVTMVIIPIPMTTARQIIPQQYGILEGAYRALMPNFPADMYPVVVQAGHDHDIRFQDFGIPDFS
;
A
#
# COMPACT_ATOMS: atom_id res chain seq x y z
N MET A 1 3.97 22.01 -6.67
CA MET A 1 3.56 22.87 -5.55
C MET A 1 2.29 23.59 -5.98
N VAL A 2 1.13 23.01 -5.67
CA VAL A 2 -0.18 23.55 -6.07
C VAL A 2 -0.75 24.27 -4.86
N THR A 3 -0.82 25.59 -4.95
CA THR A 3 -1.34 26.48 -3.91
C THR A 3 -2.86 26.54 -4.07
N ILE A 4 -3.61 25.98 -3.12
CA ILE A 4 -5.07 26.05 -3.11
C ILE A 4 -5.48 27.35 -2.41
N LEU A 5 -6.18 28.22 -3.14
CA LEU A 5 -6.74 29.48 -2.66
C LEU A 5 -7.78 29.22 -1.54
N PRO A 6 -7.83 30.03 -0.46
CA PRO A 6 -8.87 29.91 0.55
C PRO A 6 -10.24 30.27 -0.04
N SER A 7 -11.21 29.38 0.24
CA SER A 7 -12.60 29.45 -0.21
C SER A 7 -13.29 30.74 0.22
N LEU A 8 -13.83 31.45 -0.77
CA LEU A 8 -14.80 32.54 -0.65
C LEU A 8 -16.13 32.01 -0.08
N TRP A 9 -16.26 31.95 1.24
CA TRP A 9 -17.56 31.78 1.89
C TRP A 9 -17.78 32.96 2.83
N PRO A 10 -18.88 33.74 2.68
CA PRO A 10 -19.17 34.81 3.62
C PRO A 10 -19.52 34.21 4.98
N CYS A 11 -18.82 34.64 6.04
CA CYS A 11 -19.22 34.34 7.42
C CYS A 11 -20.62 34.91 7.68
N PRO A 12 -21.58 34.10 8.17
CA PRO A 12 -22.88 34.63 8.54
C PRO A 12 -22.75 35.58 9.73
N ASP A 13 -23.33 36.78 9.59
CA ASP A 13 -23.40 37.78 10.65
C ASP A 13 -24.32 37.27 11.77
N LEU A 14 -23.70 36.80 12.87
CA LEU A 14 -24.39 36.22 14.03
C LEU A 14 -25.30 37.22 14.76
N LYS A 15 -25.31 38.50 14.38
CA LYS A 15 -26.15 39.53 14.99
C LYS A 15 -27.63 39.48 14.58
N LYS A 16 -28.00 38.60 13.64
CA LYS A 16 -29.38 38.42 13.15
C LYS A 16 -30.12 37.19 13.67
N ILE A 17 -29.58 36.49 14.67
CA ILE A 17 -30.33 35.43 15.35
C ILE A 17 -31.26 36.10 16.38
N SER A 18 -32.48 36.42 15.96
CA SER A 18 -33.54 36.77 16.89
C SER A 18 -33.88 35.52 17.71
N LEU A 19 -33.56 35.54 19.00
CA LEU A 19 -34.08 34.55 19.93
C LEU A 19 -35.62 34.56 19.89
N PRO A 20 -36.29 33.40 19.81
CA PRO A 20 -37.73 33.36 19.81
C PRO A 20 -38.29 34.00 21.09
N SER A 21 -39.35 34.81 20.93
CA SER A 21 -40.05 35.43 22.05
C SER A 21 -40.45 34.37 23.08
N ARG A 22 -40.33 34.72 24.36
CA ARG A 22 -40.53 33.86 25.54
C ARG A 22 -41.90 33.20 25.57
N ASP A 23 -42.88 33.74 24.85
CA ASP A 23 -44.24 33.20 24.72
C ASP A 23 -44.31 31.92 23.88
N ASN A 24 -43.28 31.63 23.07
CA ASN A 24 -43.24 30.43 22.23
C ASN A 24 -42.72 29.20 22.98
N LEU A 25 -42.08 29.36 24.14
CA LEU A 25 -41.58 28.24 24.96
C LEU A 25 -42.70 27.53 25.74
N SER A 26 -43.82 28.20 25.99
CA SER A 26 -44.96 27.63 26.74
C SER A 26 -45.77 26.63 25.91
N SER A 27 -45.78 26.77 24.58
CA SER A 27 -46.45 25.82 23.68
C SER A 27 -45.74 24.47 23.62
N TRP A 28 -44.41 24.47 23.79
CA TRP A 28 -43.58 23.26 23.82
C TRP A 28 -43.76 22.48 25.12
N LEU A 29 -43.97 23.16 26.25
CA LEU A 29 -44.14 22.52 27.56
C LEU A 29 -45.52 21.87 27.76
N ASN A 30 -46.50 22.19 26.92
CA ASN A 30 -47.87 21.66 27.00
C ASN A 30 -48.22 20.67 25.88
N MET A 31 -47.22 20.12 25.19
CA MET A 31 -47.48 19.11 24.17
C MET A 31 -47.89 17.77 24.82
N PRO A 32 -48.93 17.09 24.29
CA PRO A 32 -49.27 15.76 24.77
C PRO A 32 -48.08 14.81 24.53
N LEU A 33 -47.87 13.86 25.45
CA LEU A 33 -46.78 12.87 25.40
C LEU A 33 -46.61 12.22 24.03
N SER A 34 -47.72 12.04 23.30
CA SER A 34 -47.76 11.55 21.92
C SER A 34 -46.87 12.33 20.94
N ASN A 35 -46.80 13.67 21.07
CA ASN A 35 -46.03 14.49 20.14
C ASN A 35 -44.52 14.34 20.37
N TYR A 36 -44.09 14.17 21.61
CA TYR A 36 -42.70 13.88 21.94
C TYR A 36 -42.26 12.51 21.42
N LEU A 37 -43.14 11.51 21.51
CA LEU A 37 -42.88 10.17 20.97
C LEU A 37 -42.76 10.19 19.44
N VAL A 38 -43.60 10.99 18.75
CA VAL A 38 -43.52 11.18 17.29
C VAL A 38 -42.22 11.91 16.90
N GLN A 39 -41.84 12.97 17.61
CA GLN A 39 -40.59 13.67 17.35
C GLN A 39 -39.36 12.79 17.59
N ALA A 40 -39.34 12.02 18.68
CA ALA A 40 -38.27 11.07 18.97
C ALA A 40 -38.15 9.99 17.90
N SER A 41 -39.27 9.44 17.43
CA SER A 41 -39.27 8.43 16.37
C SER A 41 -38.84 8.99 15.02
N ILE A 42 -39.21 10.23 14.67
CA ILE A 42 -38.70 10.91 13.47
C ILE A 42 -37.19 11.15 13.57
N ALA A 43 -36.69 11.62 14.71
CA ALA A 43 -35.26 11.84 14.92
C ALA A 43 -34.46 10.54 14.80
N VAL A 44 -34.95 9.44 15.37
CA VAL A 44 -34.34 8.11 15.24
C VAL A 44 -34.33 7.65 13.79
N LEU A 45 -35.45 7.82 13.06
CA LEU A 45 -35.54 7.48 11.64
C LEU A 45 -34.55 8.26 10.78
N LEU A 46 -34.37 9.56 11.02
CA LEU A 46 -33.41 10.40 10.29
C LEU A 46 -31.96 9.98 10.57
N VAL A 47 -31.64 9.61 11.80
CA VAL A 47 -30.30 9.08 12.15
C VAL A 47 -30.04 7.75 11.44
N ILE A 48 -31.01 6.82 11.47
CA ILE A 48 -30.89 5.52 10.79
C ILE A 48 -30.73 5.71 9.27
N PHE A 49 -31.54 6.57 8.65
CA PHE A 49 -31.44 6.86 7.22
C PHE A 49 -30.11 7.54 6.86
N GLY A 50 -29.61 8.43 7.71
CA GLY A 50 -28.30 9.07 7.56
C GLY A 50 -27.14 8.08 7.63
N ILE A 51 -27.22 7.09 8.52
CA ILE A 51 -26.24 6.00 8.61
C ILE A 51 -26.33 5.08 7.38
N GLN A 52 -27.55 4.79 6.90
CA GLN A 52 -27.74 3.94 5.71
C GLN A 52 -27.30 4.60 4.39
N MET A 53 -27.41 5.92 4.25
CA MET A 53 -27.00 6.63 3.03
C MET A 53 -25.48 6.79 2.85
N GLN A 54 -24.65 6.42 3.84
CA GLN A 54 -23.19 6.63 3.75
C GLN A 54 -22.38 5.52 3.06
N THR A 55 -22.96 4.44 2.52
CA THR A 55 -22.15 3.21 2.32
C THR A 55 -22.03 2.61 0.92
N THR A 56 -22.55 3.19 -0.16
CA THR A 56 -22.34 2.61 -1.52
C THR A 56 -21.28 3.29 -2.36
N ALA A 57 -21.05 4.60 -2.22
CA ALA A 57 -20.09 5.32 -3.07
C ALA A 57 -18.62 5.26 -2.58
N ALA A 58 -18.39 4.94 -1.30
CA ALA A 58 -17.05 4.92 -0.70
C ALA A 58 -16.43 3.51 -0.57
N GLN A 59 -17.13 2.46 -1.00
CA GLN A 59 -16.69 1.06 -0.89
C GLN A 59 -16.02 0.51 -2.15
N ALA A 60 -15.66 1.35 -3.12
CA ALA A 60 -14.74 0.94 -4.16
C ALA A 60 -13.37 0.71 -3.50
N THR A 61 -13.16 -0.52 -3.02
CA THR A 61 -11.84 -1.03 -2.70
C THR A 61 -11.01 -0.79 -3.97
N PRO A 62 -9.89 -0.04 -3.89
CA PRO A 62 -8.98 -0.04 -5.01
C PRO A 62 -8.70 -1.50 -5.35
N LEU A 63 -8.79 -1.87 -6.62
CA LEU A 63 -8.25 -3.14 -7.09
C LEU A 63 -6.74 -3.08 -6.84
N THR A 64 -6.34 -3.38 -5.61
CA THR A 64 -4.96 -3.60 -5.24
C THR A 64 -4.63 -4.93 -5.89
N CYS A 65 -4.02 -4.89 -7.06
CA CYS A 65 -3.38 -6.06 -7.63
C CYS A 65 -2.23 -6.41 -6.68
N THR A 66 -2.48 -7.27 -5.70
CA THR A 66 -1.43 -7.84 -4.86
C THR A 66 -0.84 -8.98 -5.66
N ASN A 67 0.45 -8.87 -6.00
CA ASN A 67 1.20 -10.02 -6.46
C ASN A 67 1.22 -11.02 -5.30
N VAL A 68 0.62 -12.20 -5.49
CA VAL A 68 0.62 -13.25 -4.48
C VAL A 68 1.65 -14.26 -4.95
N ASP A 69 2.72 -14.39 -4.19
CA ASP A 69 3.75 -15.37 -4.48
C ASP A 69 3.23 -16.81 -4.27
N GLN A 70 3.90 -17.75 -4.91
CA GLN A 70 3.56 -19.17 -4.79
C GLN A 70 3.88 -19.69 -3.38
N PRO A 71 3.04 -20.53 -2.75
CA PRO A 71 3.27 -21.00 -1.40
C PRO A 71 4.44 -22.00 -1.30
N ASN A 72 5.02 -22.10 -0.11
CA ASN A 72 6.12 -22.98 0.27
C ASN A 72 5.66 -24.44 0.38
N PRO A 73 6.01 -25.30 -0.58
CA PRO A 73 5.49 -26.67 -0.64
C PRO A 73 6.07 -27.58 0.44
N ILE A 74 7.15 -27.17 1.12
CA ILE A 74 7.85 -27.99 2.11
C ILE A 74 7.65 -27.51 3.54
N PHE A 75 6.91 -26.42 3.77
CA PHE A 75 6.71 -25.87 5.11
C PHE A 75 6.15 -26.90 6.10
N SER A 76 5.12 -27.65 5.69
CA SER A 76 4.50 -28.69 6.53
C SER A 76 5.40 -29.90 6.79
N GLN A 77 6.41 -30.12 5.95
CA GLN A 77 7.34 -31.25 6.04
C GLN A 77 8.46 -30.98 7.04
N TYR A 78 8.78 -29.70 7.28
CA TYR A 78 9.86 -29.28 8.16
C TYR A 78 9.37 -28.27 9.22
N PRO A 79 8.45 -28.67 10.10
CA PRO A 79 7.77 -27.75 11.03
C PRO A 79 8.71 -27.08 12.06
N ASN A 80 9.89 -27.66 12.28
CA ASN A 80 10.90 -27.15 13.22
C ASN A 80 12.07 -26.47 12.50
N ASN A 81 11.95 -26.17 11.20
CA ASN A 81 12.97 -25.47 10.43
C ASN A 81 12.37 -24.23 9.78
N ALA A 82 13.17 -23.18 9.65
CA ALA A 82 12.80 -22.07 8.79
C ALA A 82 12.88 -22.54 7.34
N THR A 83 11.79 -22.36 6.59
CA THR A 83 11.71 -22.71 5.16
C THR A 83 11.09 -21.54 4.40
N GLY A 84 11.36 -21.46 3.10
CA GLY A 84 10.79 -20.45 2.20
C GLY A 84 11.10 -20.83 0.76
N LEU A 85 10.75 -19.95 -0.18
CA LEU A 85 11.17 -20.09 -1.57
C LEU A 85 12.08 -18.94 -1.96
N LEU A 86 13.05 -19.29 -2.81
CA LEU A 86 13.99 -18.37 -3.41
C LEU A 86 13.88 -18.56 -4.94
N ASN A 87 13.23 -17.60 -5.59
CA ASN A 87 13.15 -17.55 -7.04
C ASN A 87 14.28 -16.68 -7.57
N VAL A 88 15.27 -17.28 -8.22
CA VAL A 88 16.46 -16.55 -8.70
C VAL A 88 16.52 -16.52 -10.22
N THR A 89 16.77 -15.34 -10.76
CA THR A 89 17.26 -15.15 -12.12
C THR A 89 18.74 -14.80 -12.08
N MET A 90 19.54 -15.54 -12.85
CA MET A 90 20.95 -15.25 -13.06
C MET A 90 21.20 -14.90 -14.52
N VAL A 91 21.95 -13.84 -14.77
CA VAL A 91 22.29 -13.38 -16.11
C VAL A 91 23.74 -12.91 -16.18
N ILE A 92 24.38 -13.17 -17.32
CA ILE A 92 25.70 -12.61 -17.64
C ILE A 92 25.47 -11.38 -18.52
N ILE A 93 25.88 -10.21 -18.02
CA ILE A 93 25.74 -8.93 -18.73
C ILE A 93 27.13 -8.49 -19.22
N PRO A 94 27.31 -8.24 -20.52
CA PRO A 94 28.53 -7.62 -21.02
C PRO A 94 28.57 -6.14 -20.61
N ILE A 95 29.62 -5.77 -19.91
CA ILE A 95 29.97 -4.36 -19.65
C ILE A 95 31.27 -4.01 -20.37
N PRO A 96 31.53 -2.73 -20.71
CA PRO A 96 32.80 -2.33 -21.28
C PRO A 96 33.97 -2.73 -20.36
N MET A 97 35.08 -3.20 -20.95
CA MET A 97 36.29 -3.53 -20.21
C MET A 97 36.80 -2.35 -19.36
N THR A 98 36.64 -1.13 -19.89
CA THR A 98 36.96 0.12 -19.17
C THR A 98 36.13 0.29 -17.90
N THR A 99 34.84 -0.03 -17.93
CA THR A 99 33.96 -0.04 -16.75
C THR A 99 34.40 -1.11 -15.75
N ALA A 100 34.73 -2.31 -16.21
CA ALA A 100 35.23 -3.37 -15.34
C ALA A 100 36.53 -2.97 -14.62
N ARG A 101 37.43 -2.25 -15.30
CA ARG A 101 38.68 -1.72 -14.71
C ARG A 101 38.45 -0.60 -13.69
N GLN A 102 37.36 0.15 -13.78
CA GLN A 102 37.01 1.15 -12.77
C GLN A 102 36.49 0.49 -11.47
N ILE A 103 35.84 -0.66 -11.58
CA ILE A 103 35.24 -1.37 -10.45
C ILE A 103 36.25 -2.29 -9.76
N ILE A 104 37.06 -3.01 -10.56
CA ILE A 104 38.01 -3.99 -10.04
C ILE A 104 39.30 -3.26 -9.63
N PRO A 105 39.73 -3.36 -8.35
CA PRO A 105 40.95 -2.70 -7.88
C PRO A 105 42.19 -3.09 -8.70
N GLN A 106 43.11 -2.13 -8.90
CA GLN A 106 44.26 -2.29 -9.80
C GLN A 106 45.21 -3.43 -9.42
N GLN A 107 45.27 -3.79 -8.12
CA GLN A 107 46.06 -4.93 -7.66
C GLN A 107 45.53 -6.29 -8.17
N TYR A 108 44.31 -6.34 -8.71
CA TYR A 108 43.71 -7.54 -9.27
C TYR A 108 43.66 -7.48 -10.80
N GLY A 109 44.35 -8.42 -11.44
CA GLY A 109 44.27 -8.64 -12.89
C GLY A 109 42.89 -9.14 -13.32
N ILE A 110 42.46 -8.80 -14.54
CA ILE A 110 41.35 -9.48 -15.20
C ILE A 110 41.89 -10.71 -15.93
N LEU A 111 41.27 -11.86 -15.68
CA LEU A 111 41.60 -13.13 -16.32
C LEU A 111 40.89 -13.26 -17.67
N GLU A 112 41.21 -12.37 -18.61
CA GLU A 112 40.51 -12.30 -19.91
C GLU A 112 40.58 -13.59 -20.71
N GLY A 113 41.78 -14.21 -20.76
CA GLY A 113 41.96 -15.48 -21.46
C GLY A 113 41.06 -16.60 -20.91
N ALA A 114 40.81 -16.63 -19.60
CA ALA A 114 40.01 -17.67 -18.97
C ALA A 114 38.53 -17.56 -19.35
N TYR A 115 37.92 -16.38 -19.22
CA TYR A 115 36.50 -16.24 -19.55
C TYR A 115 36.26 -16.31 -21.05
N ARG A 116 37.18 -15.85 -21.90
CA ARG A 116 37.06 -15.98 -23.36
C ARG A 116 37.17 -17.44 -23.82
N ALA A 117 37.97 -18.27 -23.14
CA ALA A 117 38.01 -19.70 -23.42
C ALA A 117 36.67 -20.39 -23.10
N LEU A 118 35.97 -19.96 -22.05
CA LEU A 118 34.65 -20.49 -21.66
C LEU A 118 33.51 -19.95 -22.53
N MET A 119 33.63 -18.71 -22.99
CA MET A 119 32.61 -18.02 -23.79
C MET A 119 33.25 -17.45 -25.08
N PRO A 120 33.55 -18.30 -26.08
CA PRO A 120 34.30 -17.90 -27.27
C PRO A 120 33.57 -16.86 -28.13
N ASN A 121 32.24 -16.81 -28.05
CA ASN A 121 31.40 -15.85 -28.75
C ASN A 121 31.06 -14.61 -27.90
N PHE A 122 31.69 -14.45 -26.73
CA PHE A 122 31.46 -13.26 -25.89
C PHE A 122 31.98 -12.01 -26.61
N PRO A 123 31.27 -10.87 -26.54
CA PRO A 123 31.65 -9.69 -27.31
C PRO A 123 33.11 -9.25 -27.04
N ALA A 124 33.75 -8.73 -28.09
CA ALA A 124 35.07 -8.12 -27.97
C ALA A 124 35.01 -6.89 -27.05
N ASP A 125 36.11 -6.60 -26.34
CA ASP A 125 36.24 -5.45 -25.42
C ASP A 125 35.18 -5.37 -24.31
N MET A 126 34.51 -6.49 -24.01
CA MET A 126 33.55 -6.60 -22.91
C MET A 126 34.05 -7.55 -21.81
N TYR A 127 33.62 -7.25 -20.60
CA TYR A 127 33.82 -8.05 -19.40
C TYR A 127 32.48 -8.65 -18.93
N PRO A 128 32.41 -9.96 -18.58
CA PRO A 128 31.19 -10.59 -18.11
C PRO A 128 30.92 -10.25 -16.65
N VAL A 129 29.83 -9.52 -16.38
CA VAL A 129 29.29 -9.35 -15.03
C VAL A 129 28.21 -10.40 -14.80
N VAL A 130 28.32 -11.14 -13.71
CA VAL A 130 27.24 -12.01 -13.24
C VAL A 130 26.30 -11.18 -12.38
N VAL A 131 25.05 -11.05 -12.81
CA VAL A 131 23.98 -10.45 -12.04
C VAL A 131 23.06 -11.56 -11.56
N GLN A 132 22.78 -11.54 -10.26
CA GLN A 132 21.82 -12.42 -9.62
C GLN A 132 20.74 -11.56 -8.99
N ALA A 133 19.50 -11.79 -9.38
CA ALA A 133 18.33 -11.16 -8.79
C ALA A 133 17.44 -12.27 -8.21
N GLY A 134 17.27 -12.25 -6.89
CA GLY A 134 16.44 -13.20 -6.15
C GLY A 134 15.18 -12.54 -5.64
N HIS A 135 14.08 -13.29 -5.65
CA HIS A 135 12.85 -12.97 -4.93
C HIS A 135 12.62 -14.04 -3.87
N ASP A 136 12.74 -13.63 -2.62
CA ASP A 136 12.51 -14.46 -1.44
C ASP A 136 11.07 -14.27 -0.96
N HIS A 137 10.34 -15.37 -0.78
CA HIS A 137 8.93 -15.31 -0.36
C HIS A 137 8.48 -16.56 0.41
N ASP A 138 7.36 -16.42 1.10
CA ASP A 138 6.77 -17.41 2.01
C ASP A 138 7.79 -18.00 3.01
N ILE A 139 8.67 -17.12 3.54
CA ILE A 139 9.63 -17.49 4.58
C ILE A 139 8.89 -17.64 5.90
N ARG A 140 8.88 -18.86 6.43
CA ARG A 140 8.12 -19.24 7.62
C ARG A 140 8.91 -20.13 8.56
N PHE A 141 8.60 -19.98 9.84
CA PHE A 141 9.03 -20.85 10.93
C PHE A 141 7.87 -20.98 11.92
N GLN A 142 7.28 -22.17 12.02
CA GLN A 142 6.07 -22.39 12.82
C GLN A 142 4.99 -21.34 12.46
N ASP A 143 4.43 -20.66 13.46
CA ASP A 143 3.41 -19.63 13.28
C ASP A 143 3.97 -18.25 12.88
N PHE A 144 5.30 -18.12 12.79
CA PHE A 144 5.96 -16.89 12.36
C PHE A 144 6.18 -16.91 10.85
N GLY A 145 5.86 -15.80 10.19
CA GLY A 145 6.12 -15.57 8.77
C GLY A 145 6.66 -14.17 8.54
N ILE A 146 7.54 -14.04 7.54
CA ILE A 146 7.99 -12.74 7.04
C ILE A 146 7.05 -12.38 5.87
N PRO A 147 6.43 -11.19 5.86
CA PRO A 147 5.63 -10.75 4.72
C PRO A 147 6.50 -10.66 3.46
N ASP A 148 5.94 -11.08 2.34
CA ASP A 148 6.60 -10.94 1.04
C ASP A 148 6.83 -9.46 0.73
N PHE A 149 7.95 -9.17 0.05
CA PHE A 149 8.28 -7.81 -0.36
C PHE A 149 7.34 -7.37 -1.49
N SER A 150 6.49 -6.37 -1.22
CA SER A 150 5.52 -5.79 -2.17
C SER A 150 6.03 -4.52 -2.85
#